data_AF-A0A1R3L7M6-F1
#
_entry.id   AF-A0A1R3L7M6-F1
#
_cell.length_a   1.000
_cell.length_b   1.000
_cell.length_c   1.000
_cell.angle_alpha   90.00
_cell.angle_beta   90.00
_cell.angle_gamma   90.00
#
_symmetry.space_group_name_H-M   'P 1'
#
loop_
_entity.id
_entity.type
_entity.pdbx_description
1 polymer ?
#
loop_
_entity_poly.entity_id
_entity_poly.type
_entity_poly.pdbx_seq_one_letter_code
_entity_poly.pdbx_strand_id
1 'polypeptide(L)' 'TLLKKYKNARSNLECLKEFGATILHNIDATRMKTCSDLNMRKFDRIVFNFPHAGFRGKEDNMRQI' A
#
# COMPACT_ATOMS: atom_id res chain seq x y z
N THR A 1 -1.37 -9.57 -9.08
CA THR A 1 -0.55 -9.41 -7.86
C THR A 1 0.18 -8.08 -7.92
N LEU A 2 0.39 -7.39 -6.79
CA LEU A 2 1.02 -6.06 -6.72
C LEU A 2 2.31 -5.96 -7.57
N LEU A 3 3.18 -6.96 -7.46
CA LEU A 3 4.46 -7.04 -8.17
C LEU A 3 4.33 -7.12 -9.71
N LYS A 4 3.21 -7.60 -10.23
CA LYS A 4 2.94 -7.63 -11.68
C LYS A 4 2.41 -6.29 -12.19
N LYS A 5 1.77 -5.50 -11.32
CA LYS A 5 1.09 -4.25 -11.70
C LYS A 5 2.04 -3.06 -11.69
N TYR A 6 2.97 -3.00 -10.73
CA TYR A 6 3.88 -1.88 -10.56
C TYR A 6 5.33 -2.34 -10.62
N LYS A 7 6.11 -1.76 -11.54
CA LYS A 7 7.52 -2.12 -11.79
C LYS A 7 8.37 -1.99 -10.51
N ASN A 8 8.13 -0.94 -9.74
CA ASN A 8 8.92 -0.61 -8.55
C ASN A 8 8.32 -1.18 -7.25
N ALA A 9 7.26 -2.00 -7.32
CA ALA A 9 6.63 -2.52 -6.11
C ALA A 9 7.63 -3.31 -5.24
N ARG A 10 8.49 -4.12 -5.85
CA ARG A 10 9.45 -4.95 -5.10
C ARG A 10 10.45 -4.10 -4.31
N SER A 11 11.14 -3.18 -4.98
CA SER A 11 12.13 -2.31 -4.35
C SER A 11 11.52 -1.43 -3.26
N ASN A 12 10.30 -0.93 -3.47
CA ASN A 12 9.61 -0.13 -2.45
C ASN A 12 9.25 -0.96 -1.21
N LEU A 13 8.79 -2.21 -1.38
CA LEU A 13 8.51 -3.10 -0.26
C LEU A 13 9.78 -3.48 0.51
N GLU A 14 10.90 -3.71 -0.19
CA GLU A 14 12.21 -4.01 0.43
C GLU A 14 12.70 -2.80 1.23
N CYS A 15 12.69 -1.61 0.64
CA CYS A 15 13.03 -0.35 1.31
C CYS A 15 12.19 -0.10 2.58
N LEU A 16 10.86 -0.31 2.51
CA LEU A 16 9.99 -0.19 3.68
C LEU A 16 10.36 -1.17 4.80
N LYS A 17 10.73 -2.41 4.47
CA LYS A 17 11.18 -3.40 5.45
C LYS A 17 12.51 -3.00 6.09
N GLU A 18 13.45 -2.50 5.30
CA GLU A 18 14.75 -2.00 5.79
C GLU A 18 14.56 -0.82 6.77
N PHE A 19 13.57 0.04 6.51
CA PHE A 19 13.18 1.11 7.44
C PHE A 19 12.35 0.64 8.65
N GLY A 20 12.17 -0.67 8.83
CA GLY A 20 11.45 -1.25 9.98
C GLY A 20 9.93 -1.23 9.87
N ALA A 21 9.38 -0.95 8.68
CA ALA A 21 7.93 -0.98 8.49
C ALA A 21 7.38 -2.42 8.48
N THR A 22 6.23 -2.61 9.11
CA THR A 22 5.46 -3.86 9.00
C THR A 22 4.52 -3.79 7.81
N ILE A 23 4.64 -4.75 6.90
CA ILE A 23 3.83 -4.81 5.68
C ILE A 23 2.73 -5.86 5.86
N LEU A 24 1.47 -5.42 5.82
CA LEU A 24 0.30 -6.29 5.89
C LEU A 24 -0.45 -6.26 4.55
N HIS A 25 -0.84 -7.43 4.07
CA HIS A 25 -1.61 -7.59 2.83
C HIS A 25 -3.04 -8.03 3.12
N ASN A 26 -3.98 -7.72 2.21
CA ASN A 26 -5.40 -8.08 2.31
C ASN A 26 -6.10 -7.54 3.57
N ILE A 27 -5.63 -6.41 4.09
CA ILE A 27 -6.30 -5.70 5.18
C ILE A 27 -7.43 -4.85 4.60
N ASP A 28 -8.64 -5.04 5.14
CA ASP A 28 -9.75 -4.13 4.93
C ASP A 28 -9.66 -2.98 5.94
N ALA A 29 -9.42 -1.78 5.43
CA ALA A 29 -9.31 -0.56 6.22
C ALA A 29 -10.57 -0.29 7.07
N THR A 30 -11.76 -0.73 6.64
CA THR A 30 -13.02 -0.56 7.38
C THR A 30 -13.15 -1.52 8.56
N ARG A 31 -12.32 -2.58 8.59
CA ARG A 31 -12.35 -3.65 9.60
C ARG A 31 -11.08 -3.74 10.43
N MET A 32 -10.24 -2.69 10.44
CA MET A 32 -8.98 -2.65 11.19
C MET A 32 -9.16 -2.94 12.68
N LYS A 33 -10.27 -2.48 13.30
CA LYS A 33 -10.59 -2.72 14.72
C LYS A 33 -10.71 -4.21 15.08
N THR A 34 -11.02 -5.07 14.11
CA THR A 34 -11.17 -6.52 14.32
C THR A 34 -10.01 -7.33 13.78
N CYS A 35 -9.05 -6.70 13.10
CA CYS A 35 -7.87 -7.38 12.55
C CYS A 35 -6.88 -7.63 13.67
N SER A 36 -6.49 -8.89 13.91
CA SER A 36 -5.57 -9.28 14.99
C SER A 36 -4.27 -8.47 15.01
N ASP A 37 -3.72 -8.15 13.85
CA ASP A 37 -2.43 -7.45 13.73
C ASP A 37 -2.52 -5.96 14.07
N LEU A 38 -3.72 -5.38 13.97
CA LEU A 38 -3.98 -3.93 14.07
C LEU A 38 -4.91 -3.57 15.23
N ASN A 39 -5.64 -4.53 15.79
CA ASN A 39 -6.58 -4.33 16.88
C ASN A 39 -5.85 -3.78 18.11
N MET A 40 -6.51 -2.86 18.81
CA MET A 40 -5.99 -2.20 20.02
C MET A 40 -4.66 -1.45 19.84
N ARG A 41 -4.19 -1.23 18.60
CA ARG A 41 -3.01 -0.39 18.34
C ARG A 41 -3.40 1.08 18.22
N LYS A 42 -2.58 1.96 18.79
CA LYS A 42 -2.60 3.40 18.52
C LYS A 42 -1.62 3.69 17.39
N PHE A 43 -1.98 4.65 16.54
CA PHE A 43 -1.15 5.09 15.41
C PHE A 43 -0.93 6.59 15.54
N ASP A 44 0.31 7.04 15.39
CA ASP A 44 0.62 8.48 15.34
C ASP A 44 0.17 9.12 14.02
N ARG A 45 0.18 8.33 12.93
CA ARG A 45 -0.23 8.76 11.60
C ARG A 45 -0.75 7.59 10.79
N ILE A 46 -1.88 7.77 10.11
CA ILE A 46 -2.42 6.85 9.11
C ILE A 46 -2.38 7.56 7.76
N VAL A 47 -1.71 6.97 6.77
CA VAL A 47 -1.65 7.49 5.40
C VAL A 47 -2.45 6.56 4.50
N PHE A 48 -3.59 7.05 4.00
CA PHE A 48 -4.41 6.31 3.03
C PHE A 48 -3.92 6.60 1.62
N ASN A 49 -3.28 5.61 1.00
CA ASN A 49 -2.96 5.65 -0.42
C ASN A 49 -4.12 5.02 -1.20
N PHE A 50 -5.21 5.78 -1.40
CA PHE A 50 -6.37 5.30 -2.17
C PHE A 50 -5.94 4.85 -3.57
N PRO A 51 -6.59 3.82 -4.15
CA PRO A 51 -6.16 3.31 -5.44
C PRO A 51 -6.45 4.34 -6.53
N HIS A 52 -5.45 4.53 -7.39
CA HIS A 52 -5.52 5.18 -8.70
C HIS A 52 -6.07 6.61 -8.69
N ALA A 53 -5.23 7.58 -9.05
CA ALA A 53 -5.64 8.96 -9.35
C ALA A 53 -6.48 9.09 -10.65
N GLY A 54 -7.40 8.15 -10.92
CA GLY A 54 -8.27 8.14 -12.10
C GLY A 54 -7.65 7.59 -13.39
N PHE A 55 -6.39 7.15 -13.36
CA PHE A 55 -5.69 6.62 -14.52
C PHE A 55 -6.31 5.29 -15.01
N ARG A 56 -6.54 5.13 -16.31
CA ARG A 56 -7.06 3.89 -16.93
C ARG A 56 -5.94 2.95 -17.42
N GLY A 57 -4.71 3.44 -17.50
CA GLY A 57 -3.53 2.71 -17.96
C GLY A 57 -2.44 2.58 -16.89
N LYS A 58 -1.27 2.08 -17.30
CA LYS A 58 -0.07 2.11 -16.44
C LYS A 58 0.35 3.56 -16.18
N GLU A 59 0.92 3.79 -15.00
CA GLU A 59 1.38 5.13 -14.58
C GLU A 59 2.45 5.72 -15.49
N ASP A 60 3.26 4.86 -16.14
CA ASP A 60 4.33 5.24 -17.06
C ASP A 60 3.84 5.50 -18.49
N ASN A 61 2.53 5.38 -18.73
CA ASN A 61 1.95 5.69 -20.02
C ASN A 61 1.90 7.21 -20.21
N MET A 62 2.58 7.70 -21.24
CA MET A 62 2.64 9.10 -21.63
C MET A 62 1.26 9.74 -21.87
N ARG A 63 0.20 8.95 -22.09
CA ARG A 63 -1.19 9.42 -22.20
C ARG A 63 -1.89 9.64 -20.85
N GLN A 64 -1.19 9.52 -19.72
CA GLN A 64 -1.71 9.68 -18.36
C GLN A 64 -1.06 10.85 -17.60
N ILE A 65 0.00 11.46 -18.17
CA ILE A 65 0.73 12.63 -17.64
C ILE A 65 0.35 13.90 -18.39
#